data_AF-A0A6L3EG97-F1
#
_entry.id   AF-A0A6L3EG97-F1
#
_cell.length_a   1.000
_cell.length_b   1.000
_cell.length_c   1.000
_cell.angle_alpha   90.00
_cell.angle_beta   90.00
_cell.angle_gamma   90.00
#
_symmetry.space_group_name_H-M   'P 1'
#
loop_
_entity.id
_entity.type
_entity.pdbx_description
1 polymer ?
#
loop_
_entity_poly.entity_id
_entity_poly.type
_entity_poly.pdbx_seq_one_letter_code
_entity_poly.pdbx_strand_id
1 'polypeptide(L)'
;MRTADGTPLKVSLARAQRRMKTRALLLVLPLLLFILATFFVPVFEMLFRSVENEVVGNVLESTAPLLVEWDDRDGELPPEEVFAAAKADFEKGYAEKTILKVGRRMNYEKPGFSSLFRKTARRAKRMEPPYKEAFIKADTGWGKVETWQYLKREAGAITISYY
;
A
#
# COMPACT_ATOMS: atom_id res chain seq x y z
N MET A 1 -32.66 -3.55 -57.92
CA MET A 1 -32.67 -2.09 -57.68
C MET A 1 -31.24 -1.62 -57.40
N ARG A 2 -30.74 -0.65 -58.18
CA ARG A 2 -29.42 -0.03 -58.06
C ARG A 2 -29.62 1.47 -57.76
N THR A 3 -28.67 2.11 -57.10
CA THR A 3 -28.66 3.58 -56.97
C THR A 3 -28.35 4.25 -58.31
N ALA A 4 -28.57 5.57 -58.41
CA ALA A 4 -28.31 6.36 -59.63
C ALA A 4 -26.89 6.20 -60.21
N ASP A 5 -25.92 5.81 -59.36
CA ASP A 5 -24.51 5.64 -59.71
C ASP A 5 -24.10 4.16 -59.95
N GLY A 6 -25.06 3.25 -60.13
CA GLY A 6 -24.81 1.85 -60.49
C GLY A 6 -24.36 0.93 -59.35
N THR A 7 -24.18 1.44 -58.13
CA THR A 7 -23.80 0.62 -56.96
C THR A 7 -25.01 -0.19 -56.42
N PRO A 8 -24.79 -1.42 -55.92
CA PRO A 8 -25.86 -2.21 -55.32
C PRO A 8 -26.44 -1.49 -54.10
N LEU A 9 -27.77 -1.33 -54.04
CA LEU A 9 -28.49 -0.58 -53.01
C LEU A 9 -28.14 -1.04 -51.57
N LYS A 10 -27.87 -2.32 -51.38
CA LYS A 10 -27.44 -2.89 -50.08
C LYS A 10 -26.09 -2.34 -49.62
N VAL A 11 -25.15 -2.13 -50.54
CA VAL A 11 -23.79 -1.65 -50.24
C VAL A 11 -23.81 -0.17 -49.90
N SER A 12 -24.57 0.64 -50.65
CA SER A 12 -24.73 2.06 -50.37
C SER A 12 -25.44 2.30 -49.03
N LEU A 13 -26.51 1.53 -48.74
CA LEU A 13 -27.22 1.60 -47.47
C LEU A 13 -26.33 1.23 -46.28
N ALA A 14 -25.58 0.12 -46.38
CA ALA A 14 -24.67 -0.30 -45.31
C ALA A 14 -23.55 0.73 -45.05
N ARG A 15 -23.03 1.36 -46.10
CA ARG A 15 -21.99 2.40 -45.99
C ARG A 15 -22.54 3.68 -45.34
N ALA A 16 -23.75 4.09 -45.72
CA ALA A 16 -24.45 5.22 -45.09
C ALA A 16 -24.75 4.94 -43.61
N GLN A 17 -25.23 3.75 -43.27
CA GLN A 17 -25.50 3.33 -41.90
C GLN A 17 -24.23 3.30 -41.03
N ARG A 18 -23.11 2.76 -41.54
CA ARG A 18 -21.83 2.80 -40.82
C ARG A 18 -21.38 4.23 -40.54
N ARG A 19 -21.48 5.13 -41.52
CA ARG A 19 -21.09 6.55 -41.35
C ARG A 19 -21.94 7.25 -40.28
N MET A 20 -23.24 6.98 -40.23
CA MET A 20 -24.12 7.51 -39.19
C MET A 20 -23.76 6.95 -37.81
N LYS A 21 -23.54 5.63 -37.69
CA LYS A 21 -23.15 4.98 -36.43
C LYS A 21 -21.80 5.49 -35.91
N THR A 22 -20.79 5.61 -36.78
CA THR A 22 -19.47 6.13 -36.38
C THR A 22 -19.56 7.60 -35.97
N ARG A 23 -20.36 8.43 -36.65
CA ARG A 23 -20.58 9.82 -36.22
C ARG A 23 -21.25 9.89 -34.85
N ALA A 24 -22.32 9.12 -34.65
CA ALA A 24 -23.00 9.06 -33.35
C ALA A 24 -22.06 8.58 -32.23
N LEU A 25 -21.23 7.58 -32.51
CA LEU A 25 -20.18 7.12 -31.59
C LEU A 25 -19.18 8.23 -31.28
N LEU A 26 -18.64 8.91 -32.30
CA LEU A 26 -17.67 9.99 -32.11
C LEU A 26 -18.24 11.21 -31.36
N LEU A 27 -19.55 11.46 -31.45
CA LEU A 27 -20.23 12.50 -30.68
C LEU A 27 -20.32 12.16 -29.18
N VAL A 28 -20.49 10.87 -28.84
CA VAL A 28 -20.64 10.42 -27.44
C VAL A 28 -19.31 9.96 -26.83
N LEU A 29 -18.34 9.60 -27.66
CA LEU A 29 -17.03 9.07 -27.26
C LEU A 29 -16.27 9.97 -26.27
N PRO A 30 -16.21 11.31 -26.41
CA PRO A 30 -15.47 12.16 -25.47
C PRO A 30 -16.06 12.09 -24.06
N LEU A 31 -17.38 12.16 -23.94
CA LEU A 31 -18.07 12.06 -22.66
C LEU A 31 -17.91 10.66 -22.06
N LEU A 32 -18.02 9.61 -22.88
CA LEU A 32 -17.80 8.24 -22.45
C LEU A 32 -16.38 8.03 -21.93
N LEU A 33 -15.36 8.49 -22.65
CA LEU A 33 -13.96 8.41 -22.22
C LEU A 33 -13.72 9.19 -20.93
N PHE A 34 -14.33 10.37 -20.78
CA PHE A 34 -14.24 11.14 -19.54
C PHE A 34 -14.82 10.37 -18.34
N ILE A 35 -15.99 9.77 -18.50
CA ILE A 35 -16.61 8.94 -17.45
C ILE A 35 -15.74 7.71 -17.16
N LEU A 36 -15.28 7.00 -18.19
CA LEU A 36 -14.42 5.84 -18.01
C LEU A 36 -13.13 6.22 -17.27
N ALA A 37 -12.47 7.31 -17.64
CA ALA A 37 -11.26 7.76 -16.96
C ALA A 37 -11.53 8.16 -15.51
N THR A 38 -12.57 8.95 -15.26
CA THR A 38 -12.89 9.46 -13.92
C THR A 38 -13.39 8.39 -12.95
N PHE A 39 -13.98 7.30 -13.45
CA PHE A 39 -14.40 6.18 -12.61
C PHE A 39 -13.34 5.08 -12.51
N PHE A 40 -12.76 4.64 -13.63
CA PHE A 40 -11.82 3.52 -13.61
C PHE A 40 -10.48 3.90 -13.00
N VAL A 41 -9.93 5.10 -13.26
CA VAL A 41 -8.62 5.48 -12.69
C VAL A 41 -8.67 5.47 -11.15
N PRO A 42 -9.63 6.13 -10.47
CA PRO A 42 -9.70 6.06 -9.01
C PRO A 42 -10.03 4.66 -8.47
N VAL A 43 -10.84 3.88 -9.17
CA VAL A 43 -11.13 2.49 -8.76
C VAL A 43 -9.89 1.63 -8.85
N PHE A 44 -9.09 1.74 -9.92
CA PHE A 44 -7.81 1.06 -10.01
C PHE A 44 -6.85 1.53 -8.91
N GLU A 45 -6.73 2.84 -8.66
CA GLU A 45 -5.91 3.36 -7.56
C GLU A 45 -6.33 2.79 -6.20
N MET A 46 -7.64 2.69 -5.93
CA MET A 46 -8.17 2.09 -4.70
C MET A 46 -7.88 0.59 -4.61
N LEU A 47 -8.04 -0.15 -5.72
CA LEU A 47 -7.75 -1.59 -5.77
C LEU A 47 -6.27 -1.88 -5.56
N PHE A 48 -5.37 -1.16 -6.24
CA PHE A 48 -3.92 -1.32 -6.06
C PHE A 48 -3.50 -0.95 -4.64
N ARG A 49 -4.06 0.14 -4.07
CA ARG A 49 -3.80 0.51 -2.68
C ARG A 49 -4.30 -0.53 -1.67
N SER A 50 -5.34 -1.30 -2.01
CA SER A 50 -5.82 -2.42 -1.17
C SER A 50 -4.90 -3.65 -1.23
N VAL A 51 -4.13 -3.82 -2.32
CA VAL A 51 -3.11 -4.86 -2.45
C VAL A 51 -1.78 -4.43 -1.82
N GLU A 52 -1.49 -3.13 -1.71
CA GLU A 52 -0.39 -2.55 -0.92
C GLU A 52 -0.54 -2.77 0.61
N ASN A 53 -1.21 -3.82 1.04
CA ASN A 53 -1.28 -4.23 2.45
C ASN A 53 0.08 -4.76 2.97
N GLU A 54 1.07 -4.91 2.10
CA GLU A 54 2.42 -5.40 2.43
C GLU A 54 3.38 -4.30 2.90
N VAL A 55 2.94 -3.05 3.07
CA VAL A 55 3.83 -1.93 3.47
C VAL A 55 4.57 -2.22 4.77
N VAL A 56 3.94 -2.94 5.72
CA VAL A 56 4.60 -3.29 6.98
C VAL A 56 5.70 -4.33 6.76
N GLY A 57 5.40 -5.46 6.10
CA GLY A 57 6.37 -6.51 5.82
C GLY A 57 7.53 -6.06 4.91
N ASN A 58 7.23 -5.30 3.86
CA ASN A 58 8.24 -4.84 2.90
C ASN A 58 9.20 -3.79 3.48
N VAL A 59 8.76 -3.00 4.47
CA VAL A 59 9.61 -1.97 5.09
C VAL A 59 10.27 -2.49 6.36
N LEU A 60 9.60 -3.37 7.11
CA LEU A 60 10.14 -4.03 8.30
C LEU A 60 10.69 -5.41 7.94
N GLU A 61 11.53 -5.47 6.91
CA GLU A 61 12.07 -6.71 6.32
C GLU A 61 12.80 -7.59 7.36
N SER A 62 13.56 -6.97 8.27
CA SER A 62 14.32 -7.68 9.30
C SER A 62 13.46 -7.98 10.53
N THR A 63 12.54 -7.08 10.87
CA THR A 63 11.74 -7.15 12.11
C THR A 63 10.53 -8.07 11.97
N ALA A 64 9.88 -8.07 10.81
CA ALA A 64 8.68 -8.85 10.54
C ALA A 64 8.84 -10.36 10.81
N PRO A 65 9.89 -11.06 10.32
CA PRO A 65 10.06 -12.49 10.59
C PRO A 65 10.23 -12.78 12.10
N LEU A 66 11.04 -11.98 12.80
CA LEU A 66 11.26 -12.16 14.24
C LEU A 66 9.99 -11.88 15.07
N LEU A 67 9.13 -10.96 14.60
CA LEU A 67 7.85 -10.69 15.25
C LEU A 67 6.85 -11.84 15.10
N VAL A 68 6.89 -12.56 13.98
CA VAL A 68 6.04 -13.73 13.76
C VAL A 68 6.42 -14.85 14.73
N GLU A 69 7.72 -15.04 14.96
CA GLU A 69 8.26 -16.07 15.86
C GLU A 69 8.08 -15.73 17.34
N TRP A 70 8.12 -14.44 17.71
CA TRP A 70 7.95 -13.99 19.08
C TRP A 70 6.58 -14.39 19.67
N ASP A 71 6.56 -14.99 20.86
CA ASP A 71 5.31 -15.31 21.58
C ASP A 71 4.73 -14.06 22.28
N ASP A 72 3.55 -13.65 21.84
CA ASP A 72 2.86 -12.46 22.31
C ASP A 72 1.84 -12.74 23.43
N ARG A 73 1.72 -14.01 23.88
CA ARG A 73 0.75 -14.45 24.90
C ARG A 73 1.23 -14.26 26.32
N ASP A 74 2.54 -14.26 26.53
CA ASP A 74 3.16 -14.14 27.85
C ASP A 74 3.09 -12.71 28.40
N GLY A 75 2.65 -11.73 27.59
CA GLY A 75 2.54 -10.35 28.01
C GLY A 75 3.88 -9.66 28.24
N GLU A 76 4.97 -10.25 27.75
CA GLU A 76 6.30 -9.67 27.79
C GLU A 76 6.63 -8.90 26.53
N LEU A 77 7.57 -7.97 26.60
CA LEU A 77 8.07 -7.29 25.40
C LEU A 77 8.93 -8.24 24.57
N PRO A 78 9.02 -8.03 23.24
CA PRO A 78 9.90 -8.82 22.39
C PRO A 78 11.35 -8.87 22.87
N PRO A 79 12.10 -9.92 22.49
CA PRO A 79 13.53 -10.02 22.81
C PRO A 79 14.32 -8.88 22.16
N GLU A 80 15.51 -8.62 22.69
CA GLU A 80 16.39 -7.53 22.23
C GLU A 80 16.72 -7.61 20.73
N GLU A 81 16.77 -8.82 20.18
CA GLU A 81 17.00 -9.09 18.76
C GLU A 81 15.93 -8.44 17.85
N VAL A 82 14.66 -8.46 18.28
CA VAL A 82 13.56 -7.79 17.56
C VAL A 82 13.76 -6.27 17.57
N PHE A 83 14.25 -5.70 18.67
CA PHE A 83 14.55 -4.26 18.75
C PHE A 83 15.77 -3.89 17.90
N ALA A 84 16.78 -4.76 17.83
CA ALA A 84 17.94 -4.56 16.96
C ALA A 84 17.55 -4.59 15.47
N ALA A 85 16.72 -5.54 15.07
CA ALA A 85 16.14 -5.61 13.73
C ALA A 85 15.29 -4.37 13.41
N ALA A 86 14.45 -3.94 14.36
CA ALA A 86 13.67 -2.72 14.23
C ALA A 86 14.57 -1.49 14.05
N LYS A 87 15.68 -1.38 14.77
CA LYS A 87 16.64 -0.28 14.58
C LYS A 87 17.14 -0.23 13.14
N ALA A 88 17.54 -1.38 12.58
CA ALA A 88 18.04 -1.47 11.22
C ALA A 88 16.97 -1.06 10.18
N ASP A 89 15.75 -1.58 10.33
CA ASP A 89 14.64 -1.25 9.42
C ASP A 89 14.22 0.23 9.54
N PHE A 90 14.23 0.80 10.75
CA PHE A 90 13.95 2.22 10.95
C PHE A 90 15.03 3.12 10.34
N GLU A 91 16.30 2.72 10.42
CA GLU A 91 17.41 3.46 9.82
C GLU A 91 17.35 3.42 8.29
N LYS A 92 17.22 2.23 7.69
CA LYS A 92 17.05 2.01 6.25
C LYS A 92 15.81 2.72 5.73
N GLY A 93 14.66 2.46 6.33
CA GLY A 93 13.39 3.02 5.90
C GLY A 93 13.27 4.53 6.11
N TYR A 94 14.04 5.12 7.03
CA TYR A 94 14.12 6.58 7.14
C TYR A 94 14.93 7.19 5.98
N ALA A 95 16.06 6.57 5.60
CA ALA A 95 16.85 6.99 4.44
C ALA A 95 16.04 6.90 3.13
N GLU A 96 15.26 5.83 2.97
CA GLU A 96 14.41 5.58 1.80
C GLU A 96 13.05 6.31 1.84
N LYS A 97 12.73 7.00 2.94
CA LYS A 97 11.44 7.68 3.17
C LYS A 97 10.22 6.73 3.13
N THR A 98 10.41 5.46 3.48
CA THR A 98 9.38 4.41 3.51
C THR A 98 8.81 4.19 4.91
N ILE A 99 9.60 4.34 5.97
CA ILE A 99 9.20 4.03 7.36
C ILE A 99 7.98 4.83 7.85
N LEU A 100 7.81 6.07 7.39
CA LEU A 100 6.64 6.88 7.75
C LEU A 100 5.35 6.41 7.07
N LYS A 101 5.45 5.65 5.96
CA LYS A 101 4.29 4.98 5.34
C LYS A 101 3.74 3.90 6.26
N VAL A 102 4.63 3.10 6.88
CA VAL A 102 4.27 2.10 7.91
C VAL A 102 3.53 2.77 9.06
N GLY A 103 4.09 3.84 9.63
CA GLY A 103 3.44 4.58 10.72
C GLY A 103 2.06 5.14 10.37
N ARG A 104 1.81 5.50 9.10
CA ARG A 104 0.48 5.93 8.62
C ARG A 104 -0.47 4.74 8.48
N ARG A 105 -0.01 3.64 7.89
CA ARG A 105 -0.81 2.41 7.73
C ARG A 105 -1.24 1.85 9.09
N MET A 106 -0.31 1.79 10.04
CA MET A 106 -0.59 1.34 11.40
C MET A 106 -1.53 2.28 12.17
N ASN A 107 -1.64 3.55 11.76
CA ASN A 107 -2.52 4.51 12.43
C ASN A 107 -4.00 4.27 12.12
N TYR A 108 -4.32 3.50 11.07
CA TYR A 108 -5.68 2.99 10.84
C TYR A 108 -6.04 1.89 11.84
N GLU A 109 -5.06 1.11 12.30
CA GLU A 109 -5.25 0.04 13.30
C GLU A 109 -5.34 0.61 14.72
N LYS A 110 -4.46 1.55 15.07
CA LYS A 110 -4.47 2.21 16.38
C LYS A 110 -4.00 3.66 16.26
N PRO A 111 -4.81 4.64 16.72
CA PRO A 111 -4.38 6.04 16.75
C PRO A 111 -3.08 6.23 17.54
N GLY A 112 -2.15 7.00 16.98
CA GLY A 112 -0.87 7.36 17.61
C GLY A 112 0.37 6.75 16.94
N PHE A 113 0.21 5.69 16.15
CA PHE A 113 1.32 5.04 15.44
C PHE A 113 2.08 5.98 14.50
N SER A 114 1.39 6.90 13.84
CA SER A 114 2.07 7.89 12.96
C SER A 114 3.04 8.78 13.74
N SER A 115 2.66 9.19 14.96
CA SER A 115 3.52 10.00 15.82
C SER A 115 4.68 9.17 16.37
N LEU A 116 4.38 7.95 16.83
CA LEU A 116 5.35 6.98 17.34
C LEU A 116 6.48 6.74 16.32
N PHE A 117 6.12 6.32 15.10
CA PHE A 117 7.08 6.05 14.02
C PHE A 117 7.87 7.30 13.63
N ARG A 118 7.22 8.47 13.54
CA ARG A 118 7.90 9.73 13.18
C ARG A 118 8.90 10.19 14.23
N LYS A 119 8.63 9.99 15.52
CA LYS A 119 9.56 10.32 16.60
C LYS A 119 10.75 9.37 16.63
N THR A 120 10.51 8.07 16.44
CA THR A 120 11.55 7.03 16.44
C THR A 120 12.46 7.14 15.23
N ALA A 121 11.91 7.30 14.02
CA ALA A 121 12.68 7.36 12.78
C ALA A 121 13.74 8.47 12.77
N ARG A 122 13.43 9.64 13.35
CA ARG A 122 14.39 10.75 13.47
C ARG A 122 15.59 10.45 14.37
N ARG A 123 15.47 9.47 15.26
CA ARG A 123 16.48 9.10 16.25
C ARG A 123 17.17 7.77 15.92
N ALA A 124 16.59 6.96 15.04
CA ALA A 124 17.04 5.61 14.70
C ALA A 124 18.54 5.53 14.38
N LYS A 125 19.06 6.44 13.56
CA LYS A 125 20.49 6.50 13.19
C LYS A 125 21.44 6.72 14.39
N ARG A 126 20.95 7.30 15.49
CA ARG A 126 21.74 7.62 16.70
C ARG A 126 21.42 6.68 17.86
N MET A 127 20.61 5.64 17.65
CA MET A 127 20.33 4.67 18.70
C MET A 127 21.49 3.70 18.83
N GLU A 128 21.93 3.52 20.05
CA GLU A 128 22.94 2.54 20.45
C GLU A 128 22.27 1.45 21.32
N PRO A 129 22.85 0.24 21.38
CA PRO A 129 22.41 -0.79 22.31
C PRO A 129 22.51 -0.34 23.78
N PRO A 130 21.62 -0.80 24.69
CA PRO A 130 20.47 -1.67 24.42
C PRO A 130 19.34 -0.94 23.68
N TYR A 131 18.90 -1.53 22.57
CA TYR A 131 17.89 -0.99 21.68
C TYR A 131 16.50 -0.98 22.31
N LYS A 132 16.16 -1.94 23.17
CA LYS A 132 14.91 -1.89 23.94
C LYS A 132 14.75 -0.57 24.69
N GLU A 133 15.78 -0.19 25.44
CA GLU A 133 15.79 1.07 26.19
C GLU A 133 15.83 2.28 25.26
N ALA A 134 16.61 2.22 24.18
CA ALA A 134 16.71 3.31 23.21
C ALA A 134 15.37 3.62 22.51
N PHE A 135 14.59 2.59 22.16
CA PHE A 135 13.26 2.73 21.57
C PHE A 135 12.28 3.32 22.58
N ILE A 136 12.24 2.80 23.80
CA ILE A 136 11.37 3.32 24.88
C ILE A 136 11.70 4.77 25.21
N LYS A 137 13.00 5.13 25.21
CA LYS A 137 13.46 6.51 25.38
C LYS A 137 13.06 7.42 24.23
N ALA A 138 13.01 6.89 23.00
CA ALA A 138 12.58 7.66 21.83
C ALA A 138 11.09 8.00 21.88
N ASP A 139 10.26 7.05 22.34
CA ASP A 139 8.86 7.22 22.69
C ASP A 139 8.38 6.05 23.57
N THR A 140 7.68 6.35 24.66
CA THR A 140 7.24 5.35 25.64
C THR A 140 6.23 4.33 25.08
N GLY A 141 5.63 4.60 23.92
CA GLY A 141 4.76 3.66 23.22
C GLY A 141 5.42 2.33 22.87
N TRP A 142 6.75 2.29 22.69
CA TRP A 142 7.50 1.06 22.43
C TRP A 142 7.62 0.14 23.65
N GLY A 143 7.36 0.65 24.85
CA GLY A 143 7.32 -0.14 26.08
C GLY A 143 5.99 -0.87 26.29
N LYS A 144 5.03 -0.73 25.38
CA LYS A 144 3.72 -1.40 25.44
C LYS A 144 3.74 -2.64 24.55
N VAL A 145 3.44 -3.79 25.13
CA VAL A 145 3.32 -5.07 24.41
C VAL A 145 2.30 -4.97 23.28
N GLU A 146 1.19 -4.27 23.52
CA GLU A 146 0.16 -3.99 22.52
C GLU A 146 0.75 -3.42 21.23
N THR A 147 1.72 -2.50 21.31
CA THR A 147 2.35 -1.89 20.13
C THR A 147 2.98 -2.95 19.23
N TRP A 148 3.64 -3.93 19.84
CA TRP A 148 4.29 -5.03 19.15
C TRP A 148 3.29 -6.06 18.63
N GLN A 149 2.20 -6.32 19.37
CA GLN A 149 1.09 -7.16 18.90
C GLN A 149 0.43 -6.61 17.64
N TYR A 150 0.18 -5.29 17.58
CA TYR A 150 -0.33 -4.65 16.36
C TYR A 150 0.65 -4.82 15.20
N LEU A 151 1.95 -4.64 15.44
CA LEU A 151 2.97 -4.83 14.41
C LEU A 151 3.05 -6.28 13.94
N LYS A 152 3.02 -7.26 14.85
CA LYS A 152 3.00 -8.70 14.54
C LYS A 152 1.81 -9.06 13.66
N ARG A 153 0.61 -8.56 13.99
CA ARG A 153 -0.60 -8.81 13.19
C ARG A 153 -0.45 -8.34 11.75
N GLU A 154 0.08 -7.13 11.54
CA GLU A 154 0.25 -6.58 10.19
C GLU A 154 1.52 -7.13 9.49
N ALA A 155 2.50 -7.63 10.25
CA ALA A 155 3.67 -8.32 9.73
C ALA A 155 3.33 -9.73 9.22
N GLY A 156 2.35 -10.41 9.83
CA GLY A 156 1.89 -11.74 9.43
C GLY A 156 1.14 -11.78 8.09
N ALA A 157 0.85 -10.64 7.48
CA ALA A 157 0.31 -10.57 6.12
C ALA A 157 1.36 -10.83 5.02
N ILE A 158 2.60 -11.19 5.39
CA ILE A 158 3.53 -11.89 4.51
C ILE A 158 2.87 -13.23 4.15
N THR A 159 2.03 -13.18 3.12
CA THR A 159 1.56 -14.37 2.42
C THR A 159 2.82 -15.10 1.97
N ILE A 160 2.89 -16.38 2.31
CA ILE A 160 4.01 -17.32 2.10
C ILE A 160 4.21 -17.53 0.58
N SER A 161 4.61 -16.49 -0.14
CA SER A 161 4.67 -16.45 -1.61
C SER A 161 5.89 -15.70 -2.10
N TYR A 162 7.04 -15.85 -1.44
CA TYR A 162 8.34 -15.55 -2.05
C TYR A 162 9.43 -16.41 -1.41
N TYR A 163 9.27 -17.73 -1.48
CA TYR A 163 10.32 -18.75 -1.68
C TYR A 163 9.66 -20.07 -2.12
#